data_AF-A0A9X4KT13-F1
#
_entry.id   AF-A0A9X4KT13-F1
#
_cell.length_a   1.000
_cell.length_b   1.000
_cell.length_c   1.000
_cell.angle_alpha   90.00
_cell.angle_beta   90.00
_cell.angle_gamma   90.00
#
_symmetry.space_group_name_H-M   'P 1'
#
loop_
_entity.id
_entity.type
_entity.pdbx_description
1 polymer ?
#
loop_
_entity_poly.entity_id
_entity_poly.type
_entity_poly.pdbx_seq_one_letter_code
_entity_poly.pdbx_strand_id
1 'polypeptide(L)'
;MSRIIEQTRLLCRQHIASREQLLVYQQKLEIDVQRISSDRKVIYNKLRRCRQPEQIEAYREQIAVHSRQLAQLRKEVRLCAGILARSETIKDKLQHREETFGKEVEAHERKRGGRSGRQHEPARH
;
A
#
# COMPACT_ATOMS: atom_id res chain seq x y z
N MET A 1 -12.69 7.89 -10.81
CA MET A 1 -11.23 8.14 -10.72
C MET A 1 -10.51 6.82 -10.54
N SER A 2 -9.32 6.65 -11.11
CA SER A 2 -8.57 5.39 -10.96
C SER A 2 -7.96 5.27 -9.56
N ARG A 3 -7.86 4.04 -9.04
CA ARG A 3 -7.26 3.74 -7.73
C ARG A 3 -5.83 4.29 -7.60
N ILE A 4 -5.08 4.25 -8.70
CA ILE A 4 -3.71 4.77 -8.78
C ILE A 4 -3.68 6.29 -8.56
N ILE A 5 -4.58 7.04 -9.17
CA ILE A 5 -4.65 8.50 -9.01
C ILE A 5 -4.93 8.88 -7.56
N GLU A 6 -5.86 8.18 -6.89
CA GLU A 6 -6.17 8.46 -5.49
C GLU A 6 -4.98 8.18 -4.56
N GLN A 7 -4.22 7.12 -4.85
CA GLN A 7 -3.03 6.76 -4.09
C GLN A 7 -1.91 7.78 -4.29
N THR A 8 -1.64 8.21 -5.52
CA THR A 8 -0.63 9.25 -5.79
C THR A 8 -1.02 10.57 -5.15
N ARG A 9 -2.30 10.97 -5.23
CA ARG A 9 -2.80 12.18 -4.56
C ARG A 9 -2.63 12.12 -3.04
N LEU A 10 -2.87 10.95 -2.42
CA LEU A 10 -2.66 10.78 -0.99
C LEU A 10 -1.19 11.00 -0.63
N LEU A 11 -0.26 10.39 -1.36
CA LEU A 11 1.18 10.53 -1.14
C LEU A 11 1.61 12.01 -1.25
N CYS A 12 1.15 12.71 -2.29
CA CYS A 12 1.46 14.14 -2.47
C CYS A 12 0.87 15.00 -1.35
N ARG A 13 -0.42 14.82 -1.02
CA ARG A 13 -1.11 15.64 -0.02
C ARG A 13 -0.54 15.45 1.39
N GLN A 14 -0.09 14.25 1.72
CA GLN A 14 0.49 13.92 3.03
C GLN A 14 2.01 14.01 3.05
N HIS A 15 2.65 14.46 1.96
CA HIS A 15 4.10 14.57 1.82
C HIS A 15 4.85 13.27 2.16
N ILE A 16 4.29 12.12 1.75
CA ILE A 16 4.86 10.81 2.01
C ILE A 16 5.81 10.45 0.87
N ALA A 17 7.11 10.39 1.17
CA ALA A 17 8.18 10.06 0.25
C ALA A 17 8.79 8.67 0.50
N SER A 18 8.59 8.06 1.67
CA SER A 18 9.17 6.76 2.02
C SER A 18 8.15 5.73 2.51
N ARG A 19 8.52 4.45 2.45
CA ARG A 19 7.71 3.35 2.99
C ARG A 19 7.49 3.51 4.49
N GLU A 20 8.52 3.95 5.23
CA GLU A 20 8.45 4.18 6.67
C GLU A 20 7.45 5.29 7.01
N GLN A 21 7.49 6.41 6.28
CA GLN A 21 6.52 7.50 6.45
C GLN A 21 5.09 7.03 6.17
N LEU A 22 4.90 6.16 5.18
CA LEU A 22 3.59 5.57 4.90
C LEU A 22 3.10 4.67 6.04
N LEU A 23 3.98 3.87 6.66
CA LEU A 23 3.64 3.01 7.79
C LEU A 23 3.26 3.83 9.03
N VAL A 24 4.03 4.87 9.36
CA VAL A 24 3.71 5.80 10.46
C VAL A 24 2.36 6.48 10.21
N TYR A 25 2.11 6.92 8.97
CA TYR A 25 0.83 7.52 8.60
C TYR A 25 -0.33 6.53 8.74
N GLN A 26 -0.15 5.29 8.29
CA GLN A 26 -1.15 4.24 8.44
C GLN A 26 -1.47 3.96 9.93
N GLN A 27 -0.47 3.84 10.78
CA GLN A 27 -0.66 3.65 12.23
C GLN A 27 -1.44 4.81 12.85
N LYS A 28 -1.11 6.06 12.48
CA LYS A 28 -1.86 7.24 12.92
C LYS A 28 -3.33 7.15 12.51
N LEU A 29 -3.62 6.79 11.26
CA LEU A 29 -4.99 6.62 10.79
C LEU A 29 -5.74 5.53 11.57
N GLU A 30 -5.09 4.42 11.89
CA GLU A 30 -5.68 3.32 12.66
C GLU A 30 -6.02 3.77 14.10
N ILE A 31 -5.13 4.52 14.74
CA ILE A 31 -5.38 5.15 16.06
C ILE A 31 -6.56 6.11 15.97
N ASP A 32 -6.61 6.98 14.96
CA ASP A 32 -7.71 7.93 14.77
C ASP A 32 -9.05 7.20 14.53
N VAL A 33 -9.06 6.10 13.78
CA VAL A 33 -10.26 5.26 13.59
C VAL A 33 -10.73 4.69 14.92
N GLN A 34 -9.83 4.17 15.75
CA GLN A 34 -10.18 3.62 17.06
C GLN A 34 -10.73 4.71 18.00
N ARG A 35 -10.09 5.88 18.02
CA ARG A 35 -10.52 7.04 18.82
C ARG A 35 -11.92 7.49 18.43
N ILE A 36 -12.16 7.81 17.15
CA ILE A 36 -13.48 8.29 16.69
C ILE A 36 -14.56 7.20 16.84
N SER A 37 -14.22 5.93 16.64
CA SER A 37 -15.15 4.83 16.90
C SER A 37 -15.59 4.80 18.37
N SER A 38 -14.66 5.03 19.29
CA SER A 38 -14.92 5.08 20.73
C SER A 38 -15.77 6.29 21.09
N ASP A 39 -15.47 7.48 20.57
CA ASP A 39 -16.27 8.70 20.78
C ASP A 39 -17.71 8.52 20.28
N ARG A 40 -17.87 7.97 19.09
CA ARG A 40 -19.19 7.65 18.53
C ARG A 40 -19.96 6.67 19.42
N LYS A 41 -19.28 5.66 20.00
CA LYS A 41 -19.89 4.71 20.94
C LYS A 41 -20.37 5.41 22.22
N VAL A 42 -19.59 6.36 22.75
CA VAL A 42 -20.00 7.18 23.90
C VAL A 42 -21.27 7.98 23.57
N ILE A 43 -21.36 8.56 22.37
CA ILE A 43 -22.55 9.32 21.95
C ILE A 43 -23.77 8.40 21.78
N TYR A 44 -23.62 7.21 21.19
CA TYR A 44 -24.71 6.22 21.15
C TYR A 44 -25.26 5.89 22.54
N ASN A 45 -24.36 5.73 23.52
CA ASN A 45 -24.77 5.47 24.91
C ASN A 45 -25.54 6.65 25.53
N LYS A 46 -25.12 7.89 25.22
CA LYS A 46 -25.83 9.11 25.64
C LYS A 46 -27.21 9.20 24.98
N LEU A 47 -27.27 8.99 23.66
CA LEU A 47 -28.51 8.99 22.88
C LEU A 47 -29.53 7.99 23.42
N ARG A 48 -29.10 6.77 23.77
CA ARG A 48 -29.98 5.72 24.32
C ARG A 48 -30.68 6.11 25.62
N ARG A 49 -30.09 7.02 26.40
CA ARG A 49 -30.62 7.46 27.70
C ARG A 49 -31.33 8.82 27.62
N CYS A 50 -31.25 9.50 26.49
CA CYS A 50 -31.80 10.83 26.32
C CYS A 50 -33.32 10.77 26.08
N ARG A 51 -34.06 11.68 26.72
CA ARG A 51 -35.52 11.83 26.56
C ARG A 51 -35.91 13.17 25.93
N GLN A 52 -34.96 14.08 25.77
CA GLN A 52 -35.21 15.42 25.22
C GLN A 52 -35.03 15.38 23.70
N PRO A 53 -36.05 15.79 22.91
CA PRO A 53 -36.03 15.66 21.45
C PRO A 53 -34.91 16.47 20.80
N GLU A 54 -34.65 17.69 21.28
CA GLU A 54 -33.57 18.55 20.76
C GLU A 54 -32.19 17.93 20.97
N GLN A 55 -31.95 17.34 22.14
CA GLN A 55 -30.70 16.64 22.44
C GLN A 55 -30.55 15.36 21.61
N ILE A 56 -31.64 14.65 21.35
CA ILE A 56 -31.64 13.45 20.48
C ILE A 56 -31.17 13.81 19.07
N GLU A 57 -31.71 14.88 18.49
CA GLU A 57 -31.29 15.34 17.17
C GLU A 57 -29.82 15.81 17.16
N ALA A 58 -29.39 16.56 18.17
CA ALA A 58 -27.99 16.95 18.31
C ALA A 58 -27.03 15.74 18.38
N TYR A 59 -27.40 14.68 19.10
CA TYR A 59 -26.59 13.45 19.15
C TYR A 59 -26.59 12.70 17.81
N ARG A 60 -27.70 12.68 17.08
CA ARG A 60 -27.79 12.08 15.73
C ARG A 60 -26.87 12.80 14.76
N GLU A 61 -26.84 14.12 14.79
CA GLU A 61 -25.93 14.93 13.97
C GLU A 61 -24.46 14.63 14.31
N GLN A 62 -24.09 14.57 15.59
CA GLN A 62 -22.73 14.20 16.01
C GLN A 62 -22.33 12.79 15.53
N ILE A 63 -23.25 11.82 15.63
CA ILE A 63 -23.03 10.46 15.10
C ILE A 63 -22.82 10.50 13.59
N ALA A 64 -23.58 11.31 12.85
CA ALA A 64 -23.44 11.46 11.40
C ALA A 64 -22.10 12.08 11.02
N VAL A 65 -21.63 13.09 11.77
CA VAL A 65 -20.29 13.68 11.60
C VAL A 65 -19.20 12.64 11.83
N HIS A 66 -19.22 11.93 12.95
CA HIS A 66 -18.23 10.88 13.22
C HIS A 66 -18.27 9.73 12.21
N SER A 67 -19.46 9.37 11.72
CA SER A 67 -19.59 8.32 10.70
C SER A 67 -18.99 8.74 9.36
N ARG A 68 -19.14 10.01 8.96
CA ARG A 68 -18.47 10.58 7.78
C ARG A 68 -16.95 10.60 7.95
N GLN A 69 -16.45 11.03 9.11
CA GLN A 69 -15.02 11.02 9.43
C GLN A 69 -14.44 9.60 9.39
N LEU A 70 -15.11 8.62 10.01
CA LEU A 70 -14.71 7.21 9.95
C LEU A 70 -14.66 6.66 8.53
N ALA A 71 -15.61 7.02 7.67
CA ALA A 71 -15.62 6.58 6.28
C ALA A 71 -14.41 7.13 5.51
N GLN A 72 -14.05 8.39 5.74
CA GLN A 72 -12.87 9.02 5.15
C GLN A 72 -11.58 8.36 5.65
N LEU A 73 -11.40 8.23 6.96
CA LEU A 73 -10.20 7.60 7.54
C LEU A 73 -10.02 6.16 7.04
N ARG A 74 -11.09 5.35 7.03
CA ARG A 74 -11.04 3.97 6.51
C ARG A 74 -10.71 3.93 5.02
N LYS A 75 -11.13 4.94 4.23
CA LYS A 75 -10.73 5.05 2.83
C LYS A 75 -9.22 5.28 2.74
N GLU A 76 -8.66 6.18 3.54
CA GLU A 76 -7.23 6.45 3.53
C GLU A 76 -6.38 5.26 3.99
N VAL A 77 -6.83 4.51 5.00
CA VAL A 77 -6.19 3.24 5.40
C VAL A 77 -6.13 2.25 4.23
N ARG A 78 -7.23 2.07 3.50
CA ARG A 78 -7.26 1.19 2.30
C ARG A 78 -6.33 1.68 1.19
N LEU A 79 -6.18 2.99 1.03
CA LEU A 79 -5.25 3.57 0.07
C LEU A 79 -3.79 3.27 0.46
N CYS A 80 -3.43 3.41 1.74
CA CYS A 80 -2.11 3.07 2.27
C CYS A 80 -1.79 1.59 2.05
N ALA A 81 -2.69 0.69 2.44
CA ALA A 81 -2.53 -0.75 2.21
C ALA A 81 -2.36 -1.09 0.72
N GLY A 82 -3.14 -0.44 -0.16
CA GLY A 82 -2.99 -0.63 -1.59
C GLY A 82 -1.71 -0.03 -2.18
N ILE A 83 -1.08 0.95 -1.53
CA ILE A 83 0.23 1.47 -1.94
C ILE A 83 1.29 0.43 -1.57
N LEU A 84 1.28 -0.06 -0.33
CA LEU A 84 2.22 -1.08 0.15
C LEU A 84 2.20 -2.33 -0.73
N ALA A 85 1.02 -2.91 -0.98
CA ALA A 85 0.88 -4.11 -1.81
C ALA A 85 1.41 -3.92 -3.25
N ARG A 86 1.21 -2.72 -3.83
CA ARG A 86 1.73 -2.43 -5.17
C ARG A 86 3.24 -2.24 -5.15
N SER A 87 3.78 -1.55 -4.15
CA SER A 87 5.22 -1.39 -4.00
C SER A 87 5.92 -2.74 -3.84
N GLU A 88 5.32 -3.68 -3.11
CA GLU A 88 5.80 -5.07 -3.00
C GLU A 88 5.75 -5.78 -4.36
N THR A 89 4.61 -5.73 -5.05
CA THR A 89 4.46 -6.34 -6.39
C THR A 89 5.48 -5.79 -7.40
N ILE A 90 5.78 -4.49 -7.35
CA ILE A 90 6.78 -3.86 -8.24
C ILE A 90 8.18 -4.36 -7.89
N LYS A 91 8.51 -4.44 -6.59
CA LYS A 91 9.80 -4.96 -6.12
C LYS A 91 10.03 -6.39 -6.60
N ASP A 92 9.04 -7.27 -6.42
CA ASP A 92 9.15 -8.68 -6.82
C ASP A 92 9.35 -8.84 -8.33
N LYS A 93 8.62 -8.05 -9.14
CA LYS A 93 8.77 -8.03 -10.60
C LYS A 93 10.14 -7.55 -11.05
N LEU A 94 10.72 -6.57 -10.36
CA LEU A 94 12.07 -6.08 -10.67
C LEU A 94 13.12 -7.14 -10.33
N GLN A 95 13.01 -7.78 -9.17
CA GLN A 95 13.93 -8.85 -8.76
C GLN A 95 13.90 -10.03 -9.73
N HIS A 96 12.70 -10.51 -10.10
CA HIS A 96 12.58 -11.58 -11.10
C HIS A 96 13.17 -11.19 -12.45
N ARG A 97 12.99 -9.95 -12.87
CA ARG A 97 13.59 -9.46 -14.12
C ARG A 97 15.12 -9.51 -14.02
N GLU A 98 15.71 -8.96 -12.97
CA GLU A 98 17.17 -9.00 -12.75
C GLU A 98 17.72 -10.43 -12.75
N GLU A 99 17.04 -11.37 -12.08
CA GLU A 99 17.42 -12.79 -12.10
C GLU A 99 17.37 -13.41 -13.49
N THR A 100 16.31 -13.13 -14.27
CA THR A 100 16.19 -13.64 -15.65
C THR A 100 17.27 -13.08 -16.56
N PHE A 101 17.53 -11.77 -16.47
CA PHE A 101 18.58 -11.12 -17.25
C PHE A 101 19.96 -11.65 -16.86
N GLY A 102 20.23 -11.85 -15.57
CA GLY A 102 21.49 -12.45 -15.10
C GLY A 102 21.71 -13.86 -15.65
N LYS A 103 20.68 -14.72 -15.60
CA LYS A 103 20.74 -16.09 -16.16
C LYS A 103 20.94 -16.09 -17.68
N GLU A 104 20.30 -15.18 -18.40
CA GLU A 104 20.47 -15.03 -19.86
C GLU A 104 21.87 -14.57 -20.24
N VAL A 105 22.42 -13.58 -19.52
CA VAL A 105 23.80 -13.10 -19.71
C VAL A 105 24.80 -14.23 -19.43
N GLU A 106 24.64 -14.94 -18.32
CA GLU A 106 25.52 -16.07 -17.97
C GLU A 106 25.45 -17.19 -19.02
N ALA A 107 24.24 -17.54 -19.49
CA ALA A 107 24.07 -18.54 -20.54
C ALA A 107 24.71 -18.09 -21.87
N HIS A 108 24.64 -16.80 -22.19
CA HIS A 108 25.24 -16.23 -23.39
C HIS A 108 26.78 -16.18 -23.30
N GLU A 109 27.35 -15.84 -22.14
CA GLU A 109 28.80 -15.88 -21.89
C GLU A 109 29.34 -17.31 -21.96
N ARG A 110 28.65 -18.30 -21.37
CA ARG A 110 29.01 -19.73 -21.47
C ARG A 110 29.06 -20.21 -22.93
N LYS A 111 28.15 -19.73 -23.79
CA LYS A 111 28.13 -20.05 -25.23
C LYS A 111 29.30 -19.40 -26.00
N ARG A 112 29.81 -18.25 -25.55
CA ARG A 112 30.96 -17.56 -26.17
C ARG A 112 32.31 -18.15 -25.74
N GLY A 113 32.44 -18.59 -24.48
CA GLY A 113 33.67 -19.20 -23.96
C GLY A 113 33.97 -20.61 -24.49
N GLY A 114 33.00 -21.29 -25.11
CA GLY A 114 33.15 -22.66 -25.61
C GLY A 114 33.87 -22.82 -26.96
N ARG A 115 34.39 -21.74 -27.57
CA ARG A 115 34.94 -21.76 -28.95
C ARG A 115 36.47 -21.67 -29.06
N SER A 116 37.23 -21.82 -27.97
CA SER A 116 38.70 -21.92 -28.02
C SER A 116 39.14 -23.35 -27.66
N GLY A 117 39.42 -24.19 -28.66
CA GLY A 117 40.04 -25.49 -28.41
C GLY A 117 39.75 -26.65 -29.37
N ARG A 118 39.35 -26.42 -30.64
CA ARG A 118 39.46 -27.50 -31.65
C ARG A 118 40.89 -27.52 -32.16
N GLN A 119 41.72 -28.37 -31.56
CA GLN A 119 43.01 -28.76 -32.12
C GLN A 119 42.75 -29.44 -33.47
N HIS A 120 43.36 -28.93 -34.54
CA HIS A 120 43.32 -29.52 -35.86
C HIS A 120 44.47 -30.54 -35.96
N GLU A 121 44.15 -31.84 -35.96
CA GLU A 121 45.13 -32.84 -36.39
C GLU A 121 45.13 -32.91 -37.92
N PRO A 122 46.31 -32.83 -38.58
CA PRO A 122 46.40 -33.04 -40.01
C PRO A 122 46.40 -34.54 -40.32
N ALA A 123 45.60 -34.93 -41.31
CA ALA A 123 45.56 -36.30 -41.81
C ALA A 123 46.94 -36.71 -42.36
N ARG A 124 47.48 -37.82 -41.88
CA ARG A 124 48.68 -38.46 -42.45
C ARG A 124 48.27 -39.49 -43.51
N HIS A 125 48.93 -39.38 -44.66
CA HIS A 125 48.90 -40.31 -45.79
C HIS A 125 49.58 -41.64 -45.46
#